data_AF-A0AAP0MJV7-F1
#
_entry.id   AF-A0AAP0MJV7-F1
#
_cell.length_a   1.000
_cell.length_b   1.000
_cell.length_c   1.000
_cell.angle_alpha   90.00
_cell.angle_beta   90.00
_cell.angle_gamma   90.00
#
_symmetry.space_group_name_H-M   'P 1'
#
loop_
_entity.id
_entity.type
_entity.pdbx_description
1 polymer ?
#
loop_
_entity_poly.entity_id
_entity_poly.type
_entity_poly.pdbx_seq_one_letter_code
_entity_poly.pdbx_strand_id
1 'polypeptide(L)'
;MKTPVSDGDGSVSKRTLRKKVGLRNYDENLMDELIEGHLGGSFKKRNRTREALEKETETEAMIAFSLGFPIDALLEEEIRAGVVGVLGGKEQNDYIVVRNHILARWRGNVRVWLTKGQIKETVSSEYEHLMNSAYDFLLYNGYINFGVAPSFTANMPEEANEGSVIIVGAGLAGLAAAKQLMSFGFKVVVLEGRSRPGGRVYTQKMGKKGEFAAVDLGGSVITGIHANPLGVLARQLSIPLHKVRDNCPLYKPDGAPVNKEIDSKVEFIFNKLLDKVMELRKIKGGFANDVSLGSVLETLRQLYAVARSTEERELLDWHLANLEYANAGCLSDLSATYWDQDDPYEMGGDHCFLAGGNWRLIKALCEGVPIFYEKTVNTIRYGNEGVEVIAGDQMFQADMVLCTVPLGVLKEKTIKFEPELPQRKVAAIDRLGFGLLNKVAMVFPYVFWGEELDTFGCLNEQSSKRGEFFLFYGYHTVSGGPVLNALVAGEAAKTFESMDPSFLLHRVLNVLRGTKHIQGHGRARQ
;
A
#
# COMPACT_ATOMS: atom_id res chain seq x y z
N MET A 1 -52.98 -11.67 32.47
CA MET A 1 -52.32 -12.95 32.80
C MET A 1 -50.94 -12.96 32.15
N LYS A 2 -49.91 -13.13 32.97
CA LYS A 2 -48.50 -13.45 32.64
C LYS A 2 -48.46 -14.69 31.73
N THR A 3 -47.54 -14.96 30.78
CA THR A 3 -46.05 -14.92 30.73
C THR A 3 -45.61 -15.27 29.25
N PRO A 4 -44.31 -15.36 28.85
CA PRO A 4 -43.78 -14.80 27.59
C PRO A 4 -43.16 -15.84 26.62
N VAL A 5 -42.67 -15.41 25.44
CA VAL A 5 -41.85 -16.23 24.53
C VAL A 5 -40.65 -15.44 23.99
N SER A 6 -39.48 -15.97 24.34
CA SER A 6 -38.08 -15.90 23.82
C SER A 6 -37.60 -14.76 22.91
N ASP A 7 -36.56 -14.08 23.41
CA ASP A 7 -35.54 -13.33 22.66
C ASP A 7 -34.61 -14.28 21.87
N GLY A 8 -34.33 -13.92 20.62
CA GLY A 8 -33.29 -14.49 19.77
C GLY A 8 -32.29 -13.41 19.39
N ASP A 9 -31.04 -13.62 19.80
CA ASP A 9 -29.90 -12.72 19.73
C ASP A 9 -29.38 -12.57 18.28
N GLY A 10 -29.15 -11.32 17.85
CA GLY A 10 -28.65 -10.96 16.53
C GLY A 10 -27.67 -9.80 16.67
N SER A 11 -26.40 -10.12 16.87
CA SER A 11 -25.32 -9.15 17.09
C SER A 11 -24.94 -8.44 15.79
N VAL A 12 -25.46 -7.22 15.61
CA VAL A 12 -25.01 -6.28 14.59
C VAL A 12 -23.76 -5.56 15.11
N SER A 13 -22.62 -5.76 14.44
CA SER A 13 -21.35 -5.05 14.72
C SER A 13 -21.53 -3.55 14.52
N LYS A 14 -21.55 -2.78 15.62
CA LYS A 14 -21.60 -1.32 15.62
C LYS A 14 -20.18 -0.77 15.48
N ARG A 15 -19.85 -0.17 14.33
CA ARG A 15 -18.70 0.72 14.18
C ARG A 15 -18.85 1.92 15.14
N THR A 16 -17.81 2.19 15.92
CA THR A 16 -17.80 3.09 17.08
C THR A 16 -17.84 4.56 16.68
N LEU A 17 -18.79 5.29 17.27
CA LEU A 17 -18.93 6.75 17.20
C LEU A 17 -17.81 7.48 17.97
N ARG A 18 -17.21 8.45 17.27
CA ARG A 18 -16.47 9.66 17.72
C ARG A 18 -16.17 9.79 19.22
N LYS A 19 -14.87 9.81 19.57
CA LYS A 19 -14.34 10.49 20.77
C LYS A 19 -13.48 11.69 20.36
N LYS A 20 -13.65 12.81 21.07
CA LYS A 20 -12.97 14.11 20.88
C LYS A 20 -11.44 13.96 20.90
N VAL A 21 -10.78 14.51 19.88
CA VAL A 21 -9.32 14.54 19.72
C VAL A 21 -8.76 15.83 20.31
N GLY A 22 -7.84 15.70 21.27
CA GLY A 22 -6.89 16.77 21.60
C GLY A 22 -5.76 16.75 20.58
N LEU A 23 -5.34 17.93 20.11
CA LEU A 23 -4.16 18.13 19.27
C LEU A 23 -2.93 17.47 19.92
N ARG A 24 -2.49 16.34 19.38
CA ARG A 24 -1.16 15.78 19.61
C ARG A 24 -0.65 15.26 18.29
N ASN A 25 0.51 15.77 17.85
CA ASN A 25 1.33 15.10 16.85
C ASN A 25 1.55 13.67 17.32
N TYR A 26 1.47 12.72 16.40
CA TYR A 26 1.74 11.32 16.66
C TYR A 26 3.19 11.18 17.17
N ASP A 27 3.35 10.56 18.34
CA ASP A 27 4.64 10.30 19.00
C ASP A 27 4.86 8.78 19.03
N GLU A 28 5.62 8.27 18.06
CA GLU A 28 5.93 6.84 17.92
C GLU A 28 6.76 6.28 19.08
N ASN A 29 7.37 7.15 19.91
CA ASN A 29 7.99 6.69 21.14
C ASN A 29 6.96 6.00 22.04
N LEU A 30 5.65 6.19 21.89
CA LEU A 30 4.68 5.42 22.70
C LEU A 30 4.55 3.94 22.29
N MET A 31 4.67 3.60 21.01
CA MET A 31 4.66 2.20 20.56
C MET A 31 6.03 1.56 20.76
N ASP A 32 7.11 2.29 20.49
CA ASP A 32 8.46 1.85 20.84
C ASP A 32 8.64 1.79 22.37
N GLU A 33 8.05 2.65 23.20
CA GLU A 33 8.04 2.53 24.68
C GLU A 33 7.15 1.38 25.15
N LEU A 34 6.05 1.07 24.47
CA LEU A 34 5.24 -0.11 24.77
C LEU A 34 6.00 -1.40 24.42
N ILE A 35 6.75 -1.42 23.32
CA ILE A 35 7.55 -2.55 22.85
C ILE A 35 8.85 -2.67 23.66
N GLU A 36 9.64 -1.61 23.82
CA GLU A 36 10.87 -1.54 24.61
C GLU A 36 10.61 -1.66 26.12
N GLY A 37 9.54 -1.04 26.63
CA GLY A 37 9.14 -1.11 28.04
C GLY A 37 8.65 -2.49 28.47
N HIS A 38 8.22 -3.34 27.52
CA HIS A 38 7.82 -4.73 27.79
C HIS A 38 8.88 -5.78 27.38
N LEU A 39 9.71 -5.51 26.36
CA LEU A 39 10.77 -6.43 25.90
C LEU A 39 12.12 -6.22 26.61
N GLY A 40 12.29 -5.15 27.38
CA GLY A 40 13.38 -4.99 28.34
C GLY A 40 14.75 -4.72 27.71
N GLY A 41 15.17 -3.45 27.72
CA GLY A 41 16.58 -3.09 27.57
C GLY A 41 17.41 -3.57 28.77
N SER A 42 18.59 -4.16 28.46
CA SER A 42 19.63 -4.67 29.37
C SER A 42 19.33 -5.96 30.14
N PHE A 43 19.97 -7.04 29.69
CA PHE A 43 20.03 -8.36 30.28
C PHE A 43 20.47 -8.37 31.75
N LYS A 44 19.53 -8.67 32.65
CA LYS A 44 19.81 -9.39 33.91
C LYS A 44 18.72 -10.44 34.12
N LYS A 45 19.14 -11.71 34.24
CA LYS A 45 18.27 -12.86 34.59
C LYS A 45 17.48 -12.54 35.85
N ARG A 46 16.22 -12.14 35.71
CA ARG A 46 15.22 -12.11 36.79
C ARG A 46 14.27 -13.28 36.54
N ASN A 47 14.02 -14.08 37.59
CA ASN A 47 13.01 -15.14 37.56
C ASN A 47 11.67 -14.52 37.15
N ARG A 48 11.22 -14.83 35.93
CA ARG A 48 9.97 -14.32 35.35
C ARG A 48 8.81 -15.12 35.95
N THR A 49 7.73 -14.45 36.32
CA THR A 49 6.51 -15.11 36.78
C THR A 49 5.80 -15.80 35.61
N ARG A 50 5.03 -16.86 35.89
CA ARG A 50 4.25 -17.58 34.87
C ARG A 50 3.29 -16.66 34.10
N GLU A 51 2.61 -15.77 34.81
CA GLU A 51 1.71 -14.76 34.23
C GLU A 51 2.43 -13.81 33.26
N ALA A 52 3.69 -13.47 33.53
CA ALA A 52 4.47 -12.60 32.64
C ALA A 52 4.86 -13.31 31.33
N LEU A 53 5.10 -14.62 31.37
CA LEU A 53 5.40 -15.44 30.19
C LEU A 53 4.15 -15.66 29.33
N GLU A 54 2.99 -15.88 29.96
CA GLU A 54 1.71 -16.01 29.26
C GLU A 54 1.36 -14.71 28.51
N LYS A 55 1.50 -13.55 29.17
CA LYS A 55 1.28 -12.23 28.54
C LYS A 55 2.26 -11.93 27.38
N GLU A 56 3.52 -12.33 27.52
CA GLU A 56 4.51 -12.19 26.44
C GLU A 56 4.10 -13.03 25.23
N THR A 57 3.75 -14.31 25.45
CA THR A 57 3.30 -15.22 24.38
C THR A 57 2.06 -14.69 23.66
N GLU A 58 1.09 -14.13 24.40
CA GLU A 58 -0.08 -13.46 23.81
C GLU A 58 0.33 -12.27 22.94
N THR A 59 1.28 -11.45 23.40
CA THR A 59 1.77 -10.28 22.65
C THR A 59 2.47 -10.72 21.36
N GLU A 60 3.31 -11.74 21.42
CA GLU A 60 3.99 -12.31 20.25
C GLU A 60 3.00 -12.88 19.23
N ALA A 61 1.96 -13.57 19.70
CA ALA A 61 0.88 -14.06 18.86
C ALA A 61 0.12 -12.92 18.17
N MET A 62 -0.14 -11.82 18.88
CA MET A 62 -0.79 -10.63 18.28
C MET A 62 0.09 -9.93 17.23
N ILE A 63 1.41 -9.88 17.45
CA ILE A 63 2.35 -9.38 16.44
C ILE A 63 2.31 -10.28 15.20
N ALA A 64 2.44 -11.60 15.37
CA ALA A 64 2.39 -12.53 14.25
C ALA A 64 1.05 -12.44 13.48
N PHE A 65 -0.06 -12.33 14.20
CA PHE A 65 -1.39 -12.10 13.63
C PHE A 65 -1.45 -10.84 12.77
N SER A 66 -0.88 -9.73 13.24
CA SER A 66 -0.80 -8.51 12.45
C SER A 66 0.00 -8.70 11.15
N LEU A 67 0.93 -9.66 11.10
CA LEU A 67 1.74 -9.98 9.92
C LEU A 67 1.08 -11.02 8.99
N GLY A 68 -0.17 -11.38 9.26
CA GLY A 68 -0.94 -12.33 8.45
C GLY A 68 -0.78 -13.79 8.87
N PHE A 69 -0.11 -14.08 9.99
CA PHE A 69 -0.02 -15.44 10.50
C PHE A 69 -1.20 -15.77 11.44
N PRO A 70 -1.92 -16.87 11.24
CA PRO A 70 -2.96 -17.27 12.18
C PRO A 70 -2.35 -17.58 13.57
N ILE A 71 -3.15 -17.31 14.61
CA ILE A 71 -2.75 -17.40 16.03
C ILE A 71 -2.47 -18.86 16.42
N ASP A 72 -3.27 -19.78 15.93
CA ASP A 72 -3.36 -21.18 16.35
C ASP A 72 -3.29 -22.18 15.18
N ALA A 73 -2.94 -21.69 13.98
CA ALA A 73 -2.80 -22.51 12.78
C ALA A 73 -1.51 -22.21 12.02
N LEU A 74 -1.17 -23.12 11.10
CA LEU A 74 -0.14 -22.89 10.09
C LEU A 74 -0.75 -22.21 8.88
N LEU A 75 0.06 -21.41 8.19
CA LEU A 75 -0.24 -20.97 6.83
C LEU A 75 -0.20 -22.15 5.85
N GLU A 76 -0.91 -22.02 4.74
CA GLU A 76 -0.83 -22.98 3.63
C GLU A 76 0.61 -23.07 3.09
N GLU A 77 1.36 -21.96 3.06
CA GLU A 77 2.80 -21.95 2.73
C GLU A 77 3.63 -22.76 3.73
N GLU A 78 3.34 -22.65 5.03
CA GLU A 78 4.05 -23.38 6.09
C GLU A 78 3.78 -24.90 5.96
N ILE A 79 2.53 -25.28 5.71
CA ILE A 79 2.15 -26.68 5.47
C ILE A 79 2.86 -27.23 4.24
N ARG A 80 2.87 -26.51 3.12
CA ARG A 80 3.55 -26.93 1.89
C ARG A 80 5.07 -27.03 2.06
N ALA A 81 5.66 -26.17 2.86
CA ALA A 81 7.09 -26.21 3.17
C ALA A 81 7.47 -27.36 4.11
N GLY A 82 6.50 -28.06 4.71
CA GLY A 82 6.76 -29.17 5.61
C GLY A 82 7.49 -28.74 6.88
N VAL A 83 7.13 -27.58 7.43
CA VAL A 83 7.85 -26.98 8.58
C VAL A 83 7.78 -27.82 9.86
N VAL A 84 6.84 -28.77 9.93
CA VAL A 84 6.66 -29.76 11.00
C VAL A 84 6.40 -31.14 10.41
N GLY A 85 6.74 -32.20 11.15
CA GLY A 85 6.54 -33.58 10.72
C GLY A 85 5.08 -34.05 10.79
N VAL A 86 4.31 -33.58 11.77
CA VAL A 86 2.90 -33.98 11.98
C VAL A 86 1.99 -32.77 12.20
N LEU A 87 0.90 -32.70 11.41
CA LEU A 87 -0.12 -31.67 11.54
C LEU A 87 -1.08 -31.93 12.71
N GLY A 88 -1.53 -30.86 13.37
CA GLY A 88 -2.57 -30.91 14.41
C GLY A 88 -2.13 -31.45 15.77
N GLY A 89 -0.82 -31.53 16.03
CA GLY A 89 -0.24 -32.05 17.26
C GLY A 89 0.58 -31.05 18.08
N LYS A 90 1.23 -31.53 19.15
CA LYS A 90 2.11 -30.73 20.02
C LYS A 90 3.23 -30.03 19.24
N GLU A 91 3.84 -30.72 18.28
CA GLU A 91 4.91 -30.19 17.44
C GLU A 91 4.49 -28.92 16.70
N GLN A 92 3.30 -28.92 16.09
CA GLN A 92 2.73 -27.75 15.42
C GLN A 92 2.52 -26.59 16.39
N ASN A 93 1.96 -26.85 17.57
CA ASN A 93 1.72 -25.82 18.57
C ASN A 93 3.04 -25.20 19.06
N ASP A 94 4.05 -26.04 19.33
CA ASP A 94 5.39 -25.58 19.71
C ASP A 94 6.05 -24.77 18.59
N TYR A 95 5.91 -25.21 17.34
CA TYR A 95 6.42 -24.47 16.16
C TYR A 95 5.78 -23.09 16.06
N ILE A 96 4.45 -22.97 16.22
CA ILE A 96 3.73 -21.69 16.14
C ILE A 96 4.26 -20.72 17.19
N VAL A 97 4.48 -21.19 18.43
CA VAL A 97 5.06 -20.37 19.50
C VAL A 97 6.47 -19.90 19.12
N VAL A 98 7.34 -20.79 18.63
CA VAL A 98 8.70 -20.42 18.21
C VAL A 98 8.71 -19.45 17.02
N ARG A 99 7.84 -19.68 16.01
CA ARG A 99 7.68 -18.79 14.86
C ARG A 99 7.23 -17.40 15.28
N ASN A 100 6.23 -17.30 16.16
CA ASN A 100 5.74 -16.02 16.70
C ASN A 100 6.84 -15.29 17.47
N HIS A 101 7.63 -16.03 18.27
CA HIS A 101 8.76 -15.48 19.00
C HIS A 101 9.80 -14.84 18.06
N ILE A 102 10.20 -15.55 17.00
CA ILE A 102 11.18 -15.05 16.02
C ILE A 102 10.67 -13.79 15.31
N LEU A 103 9.40 -13.79 14.89
CA LEU A 103 8.75 -12.62 14.28
C LEU A 103 8.76 -11.41 15.22
N ALA A 104 8.33 -11.59 16.47
CA ALA A 104 8.28 -10.53 17.46
C ALA A 104 9.68 -9.99 17.78
N ARG A 105 10.67 -10.86 17.93
CA ARG A 105 12.08 -10.50 18.15
C ARG A 105 12.61 -9.61 17.03
N TRP A 106 12.39 -10.00 15.77
CA TRP A 106 12.81 -9.18 14.64
C TRP A 106 12.05 -7.85 14.60
N ARG A 107 10.72 -7.87 14.80
CA ARG A 107 9.87 -6.66 14.73
C ARG A 107 10.20 -5.64 15.82
N GLY A 108 10.70 -6.12 16.96
CA GLY A 108 11.21 -5.30 18.05
C GLY A 108 12.44 -4.48 17.66
N ASN A 109 13.30 -4.97 16.76
CA ASN A 109 14.43 -4.20 16.23
C ASN A 109 14.72 -4.52 14.76
N VAL A 110 13.99 -3.84 13.88
CA VAL A 110 14.05 -4.03 12.43
C VAL A 110 15.35 -3.59 11.76
N ARG A 111 16.27 -2.97 12.52
CA ARG A 111 17.55 -2.41 12.02
C ARG A 111 18.72 -3.38 12.15
N VAL A 112 18.55 -4.46 12.90
CA VAL A 112 19.61 -5.43 13.20
C VAL A 112 19.25 -6.76 12.56
N TRP A 113 20.22 -7.37 11.89
CA TRP A 113 20.06 -8.72 11.36
C TRP A 113 19.86 -9.68 12.53
N LEU A 114 18.71 -10.35 12.57
CA LEU A 114 18.41 -11.35 13.58
C LEU A 114 19.08 -12.66 13.19
N THR A 115 20.05 -13.12 13.96
CA THR A 115 20.77 -14.38 13.71
C THR A 115 20.12 -15.56 14.44
N LYS A 116 20.33 -16.79 13.95
CA LYS A 116 19.98 -18.01 14.69
C LYS A 116 20.61 -18.06 16.09
N GLY A 117 21.85 -17.55 16.23
CA GLY A 117 22.56 -17.49 17.52
C GLY A 117 21.81 -16.67 18.57
N GLN A 118 21.29 -15.50 18.19
CA GLN A 118 20.49 -14.66 19.11
C GLN A 118 19.18 -15.34 19.53
N ILE A 119 18.55 -16.12 18.65
CA ILE A 119 17.33 -16.87 18.99
C ILE A 119 17.62 -18.07 19.90
N LYS A 120 18.76 -18.74 19.73
CA LYS A 120 19.21 -19.81 20.63
C LYS A 120 19.40 -19.36 22.08
N GLU A 121 19.61 -18.06 22.32
CA GLU A 121 19.69 -17.52 23.68
C GLU A 121 18.33 -17.45 24.39
N THR A 122 17.23 -17.51 23.64
CA THR A 122 15.86 -17.28 24.15
C THR A 122 14.93 -18.48 23.95
N VAL A 123 15.31 -19.44 23.11
CA VAL A 123 14.55 -20.67 22.85
C VAL A 123 15.29 -21.88 23.47
N SER A 124 14.55 -22.75 24.16
CA SER A 124 15.09 -23.98 24.77
C SER A 124 15.72 -24.89 23.71
N SER A 125 16.83 -25.55 24.05
CA SER A 125 17.54 -26.45 23.13
C SER A 125 16.69 -27.63 22.64
N GLU A 126 15.65 -28.01 23.39
CA GLU A 126 14.69 -29.05 22.97
C GLU A 126 13.90 -28.66 21.70
N TYR A 127 13.74 -27.36 21.42
CA TYR A 127 13.03 -26.83 20.25
C TYR A 127 13.98 -26.38 19.13
N GLU A 128 15.27 -26.74 19.18
CA GLU A 128 16.27 -26.27 18.20
C GLU A 128 15.91 -26.62 16.75
N HIS A 129 15.33 -27.80 16.52
CA HIS A 129 14.87 -28.22 15.19
C HIS A 129 13.72 -27.35 14.67
N LEU A 130 12.71 -27.06 15.52
CA LEU A 130 11.59 -26.18 15.17
C LEU A 130 12.07 -24.74 14.97
N MET A 131 13.01 -24.28 15.79
CA MET A 131 13.64 -22.97 15.64
C MET A 131 14.36 -22.83 14.30
N ASN A 132 15.14 -23.84 13.90
CA ASN A 132 15.81 -23.82 12.60
C ASN A 132 14.79 -23.81 11.46
N SER A 133 13.77 -24.67 11.53
CA SER A 133 12.69 -24.74 10.53
C SER A 133 11.94 -23.41 10.39
N ALA A 134 11.49 -22.83 11.52
CA ALA A 134 10.78 -21.56 11.56
C ALA A 134 11.66 -20.41 11.07
N TYR A 135 12.92 -20.33 11.53
CA TYR A 135 13.83 -19.28 11.11
C TYR A 135 14.08 -19.34 9.59
N ASP A 136 14.35 -20.52 9.05
CA ASP A 136 14.64 -20.69 7.62
C ASP A 136 13.40 -20.37 6.79
N PHE A 137 12.21 -20.85 7.20
CA PHE A 137 10.95 -20.47 6.56
C PHE A 137 10.76 -18.95 6.53
N LEU A 138 10.90 -18.28 7.68
CA LEU A 138 10.69 -16.84 7.80
C LEU A 138 11.72 -16.03 6.99
N LEU A 139 12.98 -16.48 6.97
CA LEU A 139 14.05 -15.81 6.23
C LEU A 139 13.85 -15.94 4.72
N TYR A 140 13.67 -17.16 4.21
CA TYR A 140 13.56 -17.40 2.77
C TYR A 140 12.27 -16.85 2.15
N ASN A 141 11.21 -16.69 2.96
CA ASN A 141 9.96 -16.05 2.53
C ASN A 141 9.90 -14.53 2.82
N GLY A 142 11.00 -13.93 3.33
CA GLY A 142 11.11 -12.47 3.50
C GLY A 142 10.26 -11.88 4.62
N TYR A 143 9.94 -12.66 5.67
CA TYR A 143 9.21 -12.18 6.85
C TYR A 143 10.12 -11.52 7.89
N ILE A 144 11.40 -11.90 7.91
CA ILE A 144 12.45 -11.32 8.74
C ILE A 144 13.65 -10.94 7.87
N ASN A 145 14.53 -10.10 8.41
CA ASN A 145 15.83 -9.74 7.83
C ASN A 145 15.76 -9.14 6.41
N PHE A 146 14.63 -8.53 6.04
CA PHE A 146 14.45 -7.85 4.76
C PHE A 146 14.57 -6.33 4.90
N GLY A 147 15.09 -5.68 3.86
CA GLY A 147 15.07 -4.22 3.74
C GLY A 147 16.45 -3.61 3.47
N VAL A 148 16.74 -2.51 4.15
CA VAL A 148 17.83 -1.58 3.78
C VAL A 148 18.73 -1.17 4.95
N ALA A 149 18.59 -1.82 6.11
CA ALA A 149 19.42 -1.48 7.26
C ALA A 149 20.91 -1.82 6.99
N PRO A 150 21.88 -1.01 7.46
CA PRO A 150 23.31 -1.26 7.24
C PRO A 150 23.82 -2.62 7.75
N SER A 151 23.18 -3.18 8.77
CA SER A 151 23.53 -4.52 9.26
C SER A 151 23.29 -5.61 8.20
N PHE A 152 22.40 -5.39 7.24
CA PHE A 152 22.06 -6.42 6.25
C PHE A 152 23.10 -6.48 5.14
N THR A 153 23.64 -5.32 4.73
CA THR A 153 24.79 -5.28 3.81
C THR A 153 26.01 -5.98 4.39
N ALA A 154 26.21 -5.93 5.71
CA ALA A 154 27.30 -6.63 6.39
C ALA A 154 27.13 -8.16 6.47
N ASN A 155 25.90 -8.66 6.29
CA ASN A 155 25.59 -10.09 6.29
C ASN A 155 25.44 -10.65 4.86
N MET A 156 25.65 -9.84 3.82
CA MET A 156 25.64 -10.34 2.45
C MET A 156 26.90 -11.17 2.17
N PRO A 157 26.79 -12.30 1.44
CA PRO A 157 27.95 -13.08 1.03
C PRO A 157 28.94 -12.25 0.19
N GLU A 158 30.24 -12.42 0.43
CA GLU A 158 31.29 -11.75 -0.35
C GLU A 158 31.36 -12.26 -1.79
N GLU A 159 31.10 -13.56 -1.98
CA GLU A 159 31.07 -14.22 -3.28
C GLU A 159 29.66 -14.72 -3.61
N ALA A 160 29.26 -14.54 -4.87
CA ALA A 160 27.99 -15.01 -5.37
C ALA A 160 28.15 -16.45 -5.92
N ASN A 161 27.61 -17.42 -5.19
CA ASN A 161 27.80 -18.85 -5.45
C ASN A 161 26.51 -19.62 -5.81
N GLU A 162 25.34 -18.97 -5.75
CA GLU A 162 24.03 -19.61 -6.00
C GLU A 162 23.55 -19.53 -7.46
N GLY A 163 24.32 -18.88 -8.34
CA GLY A 163 23.97 -18.64 -9.74
C GLY A 163 23.60 -17.18 -10.02
N SER A 164 23.03 -16.93 -11.19
CA SER A 164 22.84 -15.59 -11.75
C SER A 164 21.38 -15.30 -12.13
N VAL A 165 20.94 -14.07 -11.84
CA VAL A 165 19.56 -13.62 -12.08
C VAL A 165 19.55 -12.25 -12.77
N ILE A 166 18.82 -12.17 -13.89
CA ILE A 166 18.47 -10.89 -14.52
C ILE A 166 17.08 -10.47 -14.03
N ILE A 167 16.97 -9.27 -13.46
CA ILE A 167 15.70 -8.67 -13.06
C ILE A 167 15.32 -7.60 -14.09
N VAL A 168 14.12 -7.70 -14.66
CA VAL A 168 13.59 -6.70 -15.61
C VAL A 168 12.70 -5.72 -14.84
N GLY A 169 13.20 -4.50 -14.65
CA GLY A 169 12.55 -3.39 -13.96
C GLY A 169 13.15 -3.08 -12.58
N ALA A 170 13.58 -1.83 -12.37
CA ALA A 170 14.07 -1.30 -11.09
C ALA A 170 12.95 -0.57 -10.31
N GLY A 171 11.73 -1.11 -10.32
CA GLY A 171 10.65 -0.70 -9.41
C GLY A 171 10.81 -1.31 -8.02
N LEU A 172 9.89 -0.99 -7.08
CA LEU A 172 9.91 -1.57 -5.72
C LEU A 172 10.03 -3.11 -5.72
N ALA A 173 9.25 -3.79 -6.57
CA ALA A 173 9.26 -5.25 -6.66
C ALA A 173 10.64 -5.80 -7.10
N GLY A 174 11.20 -5.25 -8.18
CA GLY A 174 12.51 -5.67 -8.68
C GLY A 174 13.65 -5.35 -7.73
N LEU A 175 13.63 -4.17 -7.09
CA LEU A 175 14.66 -3.78 -6.13
C LEU A 175 14.61 -4.59 -4.84
N ALA A 176 13.42 -4.87 -4.30
CA ALA A 176 13.26 -5.73 -3.13
C ALA A 176 13.73 -7.15 -3.41
N ALA A 177 13.36 -7.71 -4.58
CA ALA A 177 13.84 -9.02 -5.02
C ALA A 177 15.36 -9.03 -5.20
N ALA A 178 15.95 -7.98 -5.80
CA ALA A 178 17.39 -7.86 -5.96
C ALA A 178 18.11 -7.93 -4.61
N LYS A 179 17.67 -7.16 -3.62
CA LYS A 179 18.24 -7.16 -2.27
C LYS A 179 18.18 -8.55 -1.62
N GLN A 180 17.03 -9.22 -1.69
CA GLN A 180 16.88 -10.57 -1.12
C GLN A 180 17.76 -11.60 -1.83
N LEU A 181 17.73 -11.63 -3.17
CA LEU A 181 18.53 -12.58 -3.96
C LEU A 181 20.03 -12.37 -3.73
N MET A 182 20.50 -11.11 -3.67
CA MET A 182 21.88 -10.82 -3.33
C MET A 182 22.24 -11.29 -1.92
N SER A 183 21.33 -11.11 -0.93
CA SER A 183 21.55 -11.60 0.43
C SER A 183 21.61 -13.13 0.52
N PHE A 184 21.01 -13.83 -0.44
CA PHE A 184 21.07 -15.28 -0.55
C PHE A 184 22.26 -15.76 -1.40
N GLY A 185 23.12 -14.86 -1.90
CA GLY A 185 24.34 -15.25 -2.63
C GLY A 185 24.15 -15.42 -4.14
N PHE A 186 23.06 -14.90 -4.72
CA PHE A 186 22.90 -14.83 -6.18
C PHE A 186 23.62 -13.61 -6.77
N LYS A 187 24.18 -13.79 -7.97
CA LYS A 187 24.69 -12.71 -8.80
C LYS A 187 23.54 -12.02 -9.53
N VAL A 188 23.19 -10.81 -9.13
CA VAL A 188 22.02 -10.09 -9.65
C VAL A 188 22.42 -8.92 -10.53
N VAL A 189 21.73 -8.74 -11.66
CA VAL A 189 21.71 -7.49 -12.43
C VAL A 189 20.28 -7.06 -12.68
N VAL A 190 20.03 -5.75 -12.66
CA VAL A 190 18.70 -5.16 -12.94
C VAL A 190 18.76 -4.35 -14.23
N LEU A 191 17.84 -4.62 -15.16
CA LEU A 191 17.67 -3.84 -16.39
C LEU A 191 16.47 -2.92 -16.24
N GLU A 192 16.67 -1.61 -16.31
CA GLU A 192 15.64 -0.59 -16.17
C GLU A 192 15.48 0.20 -17.47
N GLY A 193 14.24 0.23 -18.00
CA GLY A 193 13.95 0.91 -19.25
C GLY A 193 14.03 2.44 -19.17
N ARG A 194 13.87 3.03 -17.98
CA ARG A 194 13.98 4.48 -17.75
C ARG A 194 15.42 4.87 -17.39
N SER A 195 15.69 6.18 -17.40
CA SER A 195 16.91 6.78 -16.86
C SER A 195 16.90 6.94 -15.32
N ARG A 196 15.94 6.31 -14.64
CA ARG A 196 15.76 6.39 -13.18
C ARG A 196 15.16 5.10 -12.61
N PRO A 197 15.42 4.77 -11.34
CA PRO A 197 14.73 3.68 -10.66
C PRO A 197 13.38 4.14 -10.09
N GLY A 198 12.70 3.24 -9.38
CA GLY A 198 11.45 3.46 -8.65
C GLY A 198 10.19 3.17 -9.45
N GLY A 199 10.26 3.16 -10.79
CA GLY A 199 9.12 2.87 -11.65
C GLY A 199 7.93 3.79 -11.35
N ARG A 200 6.84 3.21 -10.85
CA ARG A 200 5.59 3.89 -10.45
C ARG A 200 5.65 4.58 -9.07
N VAL A 201 6.74 4.44 -8.33
CA VAL A 201 7.08 5.32 -7.21
C VAL A 201 8.00 6.40 -7.75
N TYR A 202 7.50 7.62 -7.86
CA TYR A 202 8.22 8.70 -8.49
C TYR A 202 8.03 10.00 -7.70
N THR A 203 9.09 10.41 -7.02
CA THR A 203 9.19 11.72 -6.39
C THR A 203 10.00 12.64 -7.30
N GLN A 204 9.44 13.80 -7.62
CA GLN A 204 10.15 14.86 -8.33
C GLN A 204 10.56 15.95 -7.35
N LYS A 205 11.78 16.45 -7.52
CA LYS A 205 12.24 17.67 -6.84
C LYS A 205 11.74 18.87 -7.64
N MET A 206 10.79 19.62 -7.11
CA MET A 206 10.15 20.76 -7.77
C MET A 206 10.37 22.05 -6.98
N GLY A 207 10.33 23.22 -7.63
CA GLY A 207 10.51 24.52 -6.98
C GLY A 207 11.67 25.34 -7.57
N LYS A 208 12.12 26.36 -6.82
CA LYS A 208 13.18 27.28 -7.24
C LYS A 208 14.48 26.98 -6.47
N LYS A 209 15.61 27.51 -6.97
CA LYS A 209 16.91 27.30 -6.32
C LYS A 209 16.87 27.84 -4.88
N GLY A 210 17.05 26.94 -3.91
CA GLY A 210 16.97 27.24 -2.47
C GLY A 210 15.63 26.93 -1.82
N GLU A 211 14.58 26.70 -2.62
CA GLU A 211 13.20 26.43 -2.19
C GLU A 211 12.65 25.25 -2.99
N PHE A 212 13.12 24.04 -2.64
CA PHE A 212 12.71 22.82 -3.31
C PHE A 212 11.78 21.99 -2.43
N ALA A 213 10.74 21.44 -3.05
CA ALA A 213 9.83 20.48 -2.45
C ALA A 213 9.97 19.11 -3.12
N ALA A 214 9.84 18.05 -2.33
CA ALA A 214 9.74 16.67 -2.79
C ALA A 214 8.27 16.33 -3.08
N VAL A 215 7.93 16.06 -4.33
CA VAL A 215 6.54 15.87 -4.77
C VAL A 215 6.35 14.49 -5.37
N ASP A 216 5.51 13.66 -4.74
CA ASP A 216 5.20 12.32 -5.23
C ASP A 216 4.14 12.32 -6.33
N LEU A 217 4.60 12.15 -7.57
CA LEU A 217 3.76 11.98 -8.76
C LEU A 217 3.21 10.55 -8.88
N GLY A 218 3.91 9.58 -8.30
CA GLY A 218 3.52 8.17 -8.27
C GLY A 218 2.83 7.75 -6.95
N GLY A 219 3.07 6.52 -6.52
CA GLY A 219 2.61 6.03 -5.20
C GLY A 219 3.13 6.91 -4.07
N SER A 220 2.22 7.45 -3.26
CA SER A 220 2.51 8.53 -2.30
C SER A 220 2.04 8.28 -0.86
N VAL A 221 1.09 7.35 -0.65
CA VAL A 221 0.53 7.03 0.68
C VAL A 221 0.99 5.62 1.08
N ILE A 222 1.42 5.44 2.33
CA ILE A 222 1.53 4.12 2.96
C ILE A 222 0.19 3.83 3.65
N THR A 223 -0.51 2.80 3.19
CA THR A 223 -1.82 2.40 3.69
C THR A 223 -1.69 1.44 4.87
N GLY A 224 -1.84 1.98 6.08
CA GLY A 224 -1.67 1.21 7.32
C GLY A 224 -0.19 0.96 7.59
N ILE A 225 0.24 1.09 8.85
CA ILE A 225 1.67 1.02 9.21
C ILE A 225 2.03 -0.17 10.11
N HIS A 226 1.06 -0.83 10.75
CA HIS A 226 1.37 -1.87 11.75
C HIS A 226 2.00 -3.14 11.13
N ALA A 227 1.52 -3.55 9.95
CA ALA A 227 1.97 -4.75 9.26
C ALA A 227 2.77 -4.44 7.98
N ASN A 228 2.75 -3.19 7.54
CA ASN A 228 3.17 -2.82 6.20
C ASN A 228 4.70 -2.86 6.08
N PRO A 229 5.26 -3.62 5.12
CA PRO A 229 6.71 -3.69 4.91
C PRO A 229 7.31 -2.32 4.54
N LEU A 230 6.55 -1.38 3.99
CA LEU A 230 7.02 -0.02 3.74
C LEU A 230 7.20 0.77 5.04
N GLY A 231 6.36 0.52 6.06
CA GLY A 231 6.53 1.07 7.40
C GLY A 231 7.79 0.57 8.08
N VAL A 232 8.14 -0.71 7.87
CA VAL A 232 9.44 -1.28 8.27
C VAL A 232 10.61 -0.51 7.63
N LEU A 233 10.57 -0.27 6.32
CA LEU A 233 11.65 0.46 5.64
C LEU A 233 11.76 1.90 6.15
N ALA A 234 10.64 2.56 6.41
CA ALA A 234 10.62 3.89 7.02
C ALA A 234 11.30 3.89 8.41
N ARG A 235 11.00 2.89 9.26
CA ARG A 235 11.65 2.70 10.57
C ARG A 235 13.13 2.42 10.44
N GLN A 236 13.56 1.59 9.47
CA GLN A 236 14.99 1.32 9.20
C GLN A 236 15.74 2.60 8.82
N LEU A 237 15.10 3.47 8.05
CA LEU A 237 15.69 4.71 7.53
C LEU A 237 15.48 5.94 8.44
N SER A 238 14.83 5.77 9.59
CA SER A 238 14.41 6.88 10.47
C SER A 238 13.66 7.98 9.71
N ILE A 239 12.75 7.63 8.79
CA ILE A 239 11.97 8.61 8.04
C ILE A 239 10.75 9.00 8.87
N PRO A 240 10.55 10.29 9.20
CA PRO A 240 9.34 10.74 9.87
C PRO A 240 8.10 10.44 9.02
N LEU A 241 7.08 9.87 9.69
CA LEU A 241 5.77 9.62 9.12
C LEU A 241 4.79 10.71 9.55
N HIS A 242 3.99 11.19 8.60
CA HIS A 242 2.88 12.10 8.88
C HIS A 242 1.57 11.38 8.64
N LYS A 243 0.78 11.16 9.69
CA LYS A 243 -0.59 10.63 9.58
C LYS A 243 -1.41 11.56 8.69
N VAL A 244 -2.02 11.01 7.65
CA VAL A 244 -3.02 11.71 6.85
C VAL A 244 -4.22 12.02 7.73
N ARG A 245 -4.56 13.30 7.88
CA ARG A 245 -5.68 13.75 8.70
C ARG A 245 -7.01 13.36 8.04
N ASP A 246 -7.96 12.90 8.85
CA ASP A 246 -9.26 12.39 8.39
C ASP A 246 -10.21 13.49 7.86
N ASN A 247 -9.93 14.76 8.18
CA ASN A 247 -10.82 15.86 7.82
C ASN A 247 -10.62 16.30 6.36
N CYS A 248 -11.62 16.07 5.52
CA CYS A 248 -11.65 16.46 4.11
C CYS A 248 -12.90 17.33 3.83
N PRO A 249 -12.84 18.67 3.98
CA PRO A 249 -13.96 19.52 3.63
C PRO A 249 -14.25 19.49 2.12
N LEU A 250 -15.53 19.51 1.77
CA LEU A 250 -15.99 19.54 0.38
C LEU A 250 -16.49 20.93 -0.01
N TYR A 251 -16.22 21.32 -1.25
CA TYR A 251 -16.63 22.59 -1.83
C TYR A 251 -17.43 22.39 -3.10
N LYS A 252 -18.50 23.17 -3.25
CA LYS A 252 -19.34 23.22 -4.45
C LYS A 252 -18.61 23.83 -5.64
N PRO A 253 -19.12 23.68 -6.87
CA PRO A 253 -18.50 24.27 -8.07
C PRO A 253 -18.34 25.81 -8.01
N ASP A 254 -19.21 26.49 -7.28
CA ASP A 254 -19.14 27.94 -7.04
C ASP A 254 -18.13 28.34 -5.94
N GLY A 255 -17.48 27.36 -5.31
CA GLY A 255 -16.50 27.53 -4.25
C GLY A 255 -17.07 27.67 -2.83
N ALA A 256 -18.39 27.59 -2.66
CA ALA A 256 -19.02 27.58 -1.34
C ALA A 256 -18.79 26.23 -0.62
N PRO A 257 -18.66 26.22 0.71
CA PRO A 257 -18.55 24.97 1.46
C PRO A 257 -19.86 24.17 1.34
N VAL A 258 -19.74 22.86 1.25
CA VAL A 258 -20.89 21.95 1.33
C VAL A 258 -21.44 21.95 2.76
N ASN A 259 -22.77 21.91 2.88
CA ASN A 259 -23.43 21.78 4.18
C ASN A 259 -23.14 20.40 4.80
N LYS A 260 -22.69 20.38 6.07
CA LYS A 260 -22.25 19.15 6.75
C LYS A 260 -23.36 18.11 6.94
N GLU A 261 -24.60 18.54 7.12
CA GLU A 261 -25.74 17.64 7.27
C GLU A 261 -26.05 16.92 5.94
N ILE A 262 -25.98 17.64 4.81
CA ILE A 262 -26.16 17.05 3.46
C ILE A 262 -24.99 16.11 3.14
N ASP A 263 -23.76 16.54 3.39
CA ASP A 263 -22.54 15.73 3.21
C ASP A 263 -22.65 14.39 3.95
N SER A 264 -22.92 14.43 5.25
CA SER A 264 -23.10 13.22 6.08
C SER A 264 -24.25 12.32 5.59
N LYS A 265 -25.33 12.92 5.07
CA LYS A 265 -26.48 12.18 4.53
C LYS A 265 -26.10 11.45 3.24
N VAL A 266 -25.41 12.11 2.32
CA VAL A 266 -25.03 11.51 1.03
C VAL A 266 -23.93 10.47 1.22
N GLU A 267 -22.98 10.70 2.11
CA GLU A 267 -21.99 9.70 2.52
C GLU A 267 -22.68 8.43 3.06
N PHE A 268 -23.69 8.58 3.90
CA PHE A 268 -24.49 7.45 4.39
C PHE A 268 -25.22 6.72 3.25
N ILE A 269 -25.82 7.45 2.30
CA ILE A 269 -26.47 6.87 1.12
C ILE A 269 -25.47 6.07 0.29
N PHE A 270 -24.30 6.64 0.00
CA PHE A 270 -23.24 5.99 -0.76
C PHE A 270 -22.81 4.67 -0.11
N ASN A 271 -22.53 4.68 1.19
CA ASN A 271 -22.17 3.48 1.94
C ASN A 271 -23.31 2.44 1.92
N LYS A 272 -24.57 2.87 2.03
CA LYS A 272 -25.73 1.97 1.94
C LYS A 272 -25.90 1.35 0.56
N LEU A 273 -25.55 2.06 -0.50
CA LEU A 273 -25.55 1.48 -1.86
C LEU A 273 -24.51 0.37 -1.96
N LEU A 274 -23.29 0.58 -1.44
CA LEU A 274 -22.25 -0.46 -1.41
C LEU A 274 -22.68 -1.67 -0.55
N ASP A 275 -23.23 -1.44 0.64
CA ASP A 275 -23.79 -2.52 1.48
C ASP A 275 -24.80 -3.38 0.68
N LYS A 276 -25.68 -2.72 -0.12
CA LYS A 276 -26.67 -3.41 -0.95
C LYS A 276 -26.05 -4.18 -2.11
N VAL A 277 -24.98 -3.68 -2.71
CA VAL A 277 -24.21 -4.47 -3.70
C VAL A 277 -23.69 -5.76 -3.05
N MET A 278 -23.11 -5.66 -1.84
CA MET A 278 -22.59 -6.82 -1.11
C MET A 278 -23.69 -7.82 -0.72
N GLU A 279 -24.86 -7.35 -0.27
CA GLU A 279 -26.01 -8.19 0.02
C GLU A 279 -26.52 -8.92 -1.23
N LEU A 280 -26.67 -8.20 -2.35
CA LEU A 280 -27.11 -8.80 -3.62
C LEU A 280 -26.11 -9.83 -4.14
N ARG A 281 -24.81 -9.54 -4.03
CA ARG A 281 -23.73 -10.48 -4.35
C ARG A 281 -23.89 -11.79 -3.56
N LYS A 282 -24.13 -11.71 -2.25
CA LYS A 282 -24.33 -12.88 -1.38
C LYS A 282 -25.58 -13.69 -1.79
N ILE A 283 -26.70 -13.01 -2.06
CA ILE A 283 -27.96 -13.67 -2.44
C ILE A 283 -27.83 -14.40 -3.79
N LYS A 284 -27.12 -13.80 -4.75
CA LYS A 284 -26.97 -14.36 -6.10
C LYS A 284 -25.82 -15.36 -6.26
N GLY A 285 -24.97 -15.52 -5.24
CA GLY A 285 -23.74 -16.30 -5.36
C GLY A 285 -22.69 -15.64 -6.28
N GLY A 286 -22.73 -14.31 -6.39
CA GLY A 286 -21.95 -13.53 -7.36
C GLY A 286 -22.80 -12.93 -8.48
N PHE A 287 -22.23 -11.97 -9.19
CA PHE A 287 -22.76 -11.46 -10.46
C PHE A 287 -22.08 -12.15 -11.65
N ALA A 288 -22.69 -12.06 -12.83
CA ALA A 288 -22.03 -12.47 -14.07
C ALA A 288 -20.76 -11.63 -14.30
N ASN A 289 -19.77 -12.21 -14.97
CA ASN A 289 -18.43 -11.64 -15.11
C ASN A 289 -18.39 -10.28 -15.83
N ASP A 290 -19.39 -9.98 -16.66
CA ASP A 290 -19.56 -8.76 -17.44
C ASP A 290 -20.35 -7.66 -16.70
N VAL A 291 -20.86 -7.95 -15.50
CA VAL A 291 -21.60 -6.97 -14.69
C VAL A 291 -20.62 -6.09 -13.93
N SER A 292 -20.65 -4.80 -14.24
CA SER A 292 -19.79 -3.81 -13.58
C SER A 292 -20.41 -3.24 -12.31
N LEU A 293 -19.57 -2.87 -11.35
CA LEU A 293 -19.99 -2.22 -10.11
C LEU A 293 -20.81 -0.95 -10.37
N GLY A 294 -20.38 -0.15 -11.34
CA GLY A 294 -21.08 1.08 -11.75
C GLY A 294 -22.51 0.81 -12.23
N SER A 295 -22.72 -0.25 -13.01
CA SER A 295 -24.07 -0.61 -13.48
C SER A 295 -25.01 -0.98 -12.33
N VAL A 296 -24.52 -1.72 -11.33
CA VAL A 296 -25.31 -2.13 -10.17
C VAL A 296 -25.60 -0.93 -9.27
N LEU A 297 -24.62 -0.08 -9.00
CA LEU A 297 -24.79 1.13 -8.19
C LEU A 297 -25.82 2.09 -8.80
N GLU A 298 -25.76 2.33 -10.11
CA GLU A 298 -26.72 3.20 -10.78
C GLU A 298 -28.13 2.59 -10.77
N THR A 299 -28.25 1.28 -10.97
CA THR A 299 -29.54 0.56 -10.85
C THR A 299 -30.15 0.73 -9.46
N LEU A 300 -29.35 0.54 -8.40
CA LEU A 300 -29.81 0.68 -7.01
C LEU A 300 -30.18 2.12 -6.68
N ARG A 301 -29.39 3.09 -7.13
CA ARG A 301 -29.68 4.52 -6.95
C ARG A 301 -31.04 4.89 -7.53
N GLN A 302 -31.32 4.43 -8.76
CA GLN A 302 -32.60 4.65 -9.44
C GLN A 302 -33.76 3.96 -8.70
N LEU A 303 -33.58 2.68 -8.33
CA LEU A 303 -34.58 1.87 -7.64
C LEU A 303 -34.99 2.46 -6.28
N TYR A 304 -34.01 2.89 -5.49
CA TYR A 304 -34.24 3.48 -4.17
C TYR A 304 -34.55 4.97 -4.21
N ALA A 305 -34.59 5.59 -5.39
CA ALA A 305 -34.97 6.98 -5.55
C ALA A 305 -34.07 7.97 -4.76
N VAL A 306 -32.78 7.65 -4.58
CA VAL A 306 -31.83 8.43 -3.78
C VAL A 306 -30.96 9.37 -4.64
N ALA A 307 -30.43 10.43 -4.01
CA ALA A 307 -29.61 11.46 -4.64
C ALA A 307 -30.25 12.05 -5.90
N ARG A 308 -31.48 12.57 -5.74
CA ARG A 308 -32.32 13.08 -6.85
C ARG A 308 -32.16 14.57 -7.08
N SER A 309 -31.86 15.34 -6.04
CA SER A 309 -31.57 16.76 -6.22
C SER A 309 -30.19 16.91 -6.88
N THR A 310 -29.99 18.02 -7.58
CA THR A 310 -28.70 18.34 -8.21
C THR A 310 -27.56 18.30 -7.20
N GLU A 311 -27.73 18.93 -6.03
CA GLU A 311 -26.71 18.96 -4.98
C GLU A 311 -26.40 17.56 -4.41
N GLU A 312 -27.40 16.73 -4.15
CA GLU A 312 -27.15 15.36 -3.66
C GLU A 312 -26.48 14.50 -4.74
N ARG A 313 -26.80 14.73 -6.02
CA ARG A 313 -26.19 14.01 -7.14
C ARG A 313 -24.72 14.37 -7.30
N GLU A 314 -24.37 15.65 -7.27
CA GLU A 314 -22.98 16.13 -7.35
C GLU A 314 -22.13 15.56 -6.20
N LEU A 315 -22.68 15.51 -4.98
CA LEU A 315 -22.02 14.88 -3.83
C LEU A 315 -21.85 13.37 -4.00
N LEU A 316 -22.89 12.67 -4.45
CA LEU A 316 -22.79 11.24 -4.72
C LEU A 316 -21.72 10.97 -5.80
N ASP A 317 -21.68 11.78 -6.84
CA ASP A 317 -20.67 11.69 -7.89
C ASP A 317 -19.25 11.93 -7.36
N TRP A 318 -19.06 12.82 -6.37
CA TRP A 318 -17.77 12.96 -5.71
C TRP A 318 -17.34 11.69 -4.95
N HIS A 319 -18.25 11.04 -4.22
CA HIS A 319 -17.95 9.76 -3.56
C HIS A 319 -17.65 8.64 -4.59
N LEU A 320 -18.40 8.60 -5.69
CA LEU A 320 -18.14 7.67 -6.80
C LEU A 320 -16.77 7.95 -7.44
N ALA A 321 -16.39 9.21 -7.63
CA ALA A 321 -15.07 9.60 -8.10
C ALA A 321 -13.96 9.19 -7.12
N ASN A 322 -14.21 9.30 -5.82
CA ASN A 322 -13.27 8.86 -4.79
C ASN A 322 -13.07 7.32 -4.82
N LEU A 323 -14.13 6.57 -5.13
CA LEU A 323 -14.05 5.13 -5.35
C LEU A 323 -13.29 4.79 -6.65
N GLU A 324 -13.47 5.56 -7.72
CA GLU A 324 -12.69 5.43 -8.96
C GLU A 324 -11.21 5.76 -8.75
N TYR A 325 -10.91 6.74 -7.89
CA TYR A 325 -9.55 7.07 -7.46
C TYR A 325 -8.91 5.90 -6.72
N ALA A 326 -9.59 5.33 -5.72
CA ALA A 326 -9.07 4.22 -4.93
C ALA A 326 -8.72 2.99 -5.79
N ASN A 327 -9.52 2.73 -6.82
CA ASN A 327 -9.31 1.61 -7.75
C ASN A 327 -8.48 1.98 -8.99
N ALA A 328 -8.15 3.26 -9.18
CA ALA A 328 -7.61 3.83 -10.42
C ALA A 328 -8.39 3.39 -11.68
N GLY A 329 -9.69 3.14 -11.59
CA GLY A 329 -10.49 2.53 -12.64
C GLY A 329 -11.88 3.15 -12.74
N CYS A 330 -12.49 3.10 -13.92
CA CYS A 330 -13.88 3.54 -14.08
C CYS A 330 -14.81 2.52 -13.42
N LEU A 331 -15.86 2.96 -12.74
CA LEU A 331 -16.82 2.01 -12.11
C LEU A 331 -17.50 1.10 -13.14
N SER A 332 -17.56 1.53 -14.41
CA SER A 332 -18.04 0.74 -15.55
C SER A 332 -17.12 -0.43 -15.92
N ASP A 333 -15.85 -0.40 -15.50
CA ASP A 333 -14.83 -1.42 -15.77
C ASP A 333 -14.58 -2.34 -14.55
N LEU A 334 -15.00 -1.94 -13.34
CA LEU A 334 -14.80 -2.72 -12.12
C LEU A 334 -15.82 -3.86 -11.99
N SER A 335 -15.36 -5.06 -11.63
CA SER A 335 -16.25 -6.22 -11.42
C SER A 335 -17.16 -6.00 -10.20
N ALA A 336 -18.49 -6.13 -10.38
CA ALA A 336 -19.42 -6.07 -9.24
C ALA A 336 -19.20 -7.20 -8.22
N THR A 337 -18.56 -8.30 -8.63
CA THR A 337 -18.32 -9.47 -7.77
C THR A 337 -17.03 -9.36 -6.99
N TYR A 338 -15.96 -8.86 -7.61
CA TYR A 338 -14.58 -9.03 -7.11
C TYR A 338 -13.78 -7.73 -6.95
N TRP A 339 -14.38 -6.54 -7.06
CA TRP A 339 -13.63 -5.29 -6.94
C TRP A 339 -12.98 -5.06 -5.56
N ASP A 340 -13.59 -5.60 -4.51
CA ASP A 340 -13.23 -5.51 -3.08
C ASP A 340 -12.66 -6.83 -2.53
N GLN A 341 -12.13 -7.70 -3.40
CA GLN A 341 -11.65 -9.03 -3.00
C GLN A 341 -10.44 -9.00 -2.04
N ASP A 342 -9.69 -7.89 -2.04
CA ASP A 342 -8.52 -7.67 -1.19
C ASP A 342 -8.83 -6.99 0.14
N ASP A 343 -10.06 -6.50 0.36
CA ASP A 343 -10.49 -5.88 1.63
C ASP A 343 -10.15 -6.71 2.88
N PRO A 344 -10.30 -8.07 2.88
CA PRO A 344 -9.92 -8.89 4.04
C PRO A 344 -8.44 -8.82 4.43
N TYR A 345 -7.57 -8.30 3.54
CA TYR A 345 -6.14 -8.18 3.74
C TYR A 345 -5.68 -6.73 4.01
N GLU A 346 -6.62 -5.82 4.30
CA GLU A 346 -6.29 -4.44 4.68
C GLU A 346 -5.36 -4.41 5.91
N MET A 347 -4.32 -3.58 5.83
CA MET A 347 -3.34 -3.45 6.90
C MET A 347 -3.80 -2.42 7.93
N GLY A 348 -3.73 -2.79 9.21
CA GLY A 348 -4.09 -1.90 10.30
C GLY A 348 -3.11 -0.73 10.52
N GLY A 349 -3.58 0.27 11.26
CA GLY A 349 -2.84 1.48 11.60
C GLY A 349 -3.19 2.65 10.68
N ASP A 350 -2.60 3.81 10.96
CA ASP A 350 -2.89 5.04 10.22
C ASP A 350 -2.30 5.00 8.79
N HIS A 351 -2.95 5.72 7.87
CA HIS A 351 -2.37 6.02 6.57
C HIS A 351 -1.38 7.19 6.70
N CYS A 352 -0.19 7.06 6.11
CA CYS A 352 0.89 8.02 6.33
C CYS A 352 1.55 8.50 5.04
N PHE A 353 2.01 9.75 5.06
CA PHE A 353 3.02 10.28 4.13
C PHE A 353 4.43 10.16 4.70
N LEU A 354 5.43 10.09 3.82
CA LEU A 354 6.84 10.12 4.20
C LEU A 354 7.44 11.51 4.00
N ALA A 355 8.09 12.02 5.03
CA ALA A 355 8.83 13.27 4.93
C ALA A 355 9.99 13.16 3.91
N GLY A 356 10.00 14.07 2.94
CA GLY A 356 10.97 14.11 1.84
C GLY A 356 10.63 13.21 0.65
N GLY A 357 9.42 12.64 0.62
CA GLY A 357 8.87 11.86 -0.48
C GLY A 357 9.39 10.42 -0.57
N ASN A 358 8.66 9.58 -1.31
CA ASN A 358 8.88 8.14 -1.35
C ASN A 358 10.18 7.70 -2.06
N TRP A 359 10.82 8.60 -2.80
CA TRP A 359 12.16 8.39 -3.36
C TRP A 359 13.19 7.98 -2.33
N ARG A 360 13.04 8.38 -1.05
CA ARG A 360 13.96 7.96 0.02
C ARG A 360 14.00 6.43 0.17
N LEU A 361 12.85 5.75 0.00
CA LEU A 361 12.78 4.29 0.02
C LEU A 361 13.49 3.70 -1.21
N ILE A 362 13.23 4.27 -2.39
CA ILE A 362 13.84 3.82 -3.66
C ILE A 362 15.35 3.98 -3.62
N LYS A 363 15.84 5.13 -3.17
CA LYS A 363 17.28 5.42 -3.06
C LYS A 363 17.98 4.39 -2.18
N ALA A 364 17.42 4.06 -1.02
CA ALA A 364 17.99 3.07 -0.10
C ALA A 364 17.97 1.65 -0.70
N LEU A 365 16.89 1.29 -1.39
CA LEU A 365 16.78 -0.01 -2.06
C LEU A 365 17.74 -0.16 -3.25
N CYS A 366 18.17 0.95 -3.88
CA CYS A 366 19.14 0.91 -4.97
C CYS A 366 20.59 0.73 -4.49
N GLU A 367 20.88 1.00 -3.22
CA GLU A 367 22.25 1.00 -2.72
C GLU A 367 22.91 -0.38 -2.85
N GLY A 368 24.03 -0.45 -3.56
CA GLY A 368 24.75 -1.70 -3.82
C GLY A 368 24.12 -2.61 -4.89
N VAL A 369 22.96 -2.27 -5.46
CA VAL A 369 22.32 -3.08 -6.51
C VAL A 369 22.90 -2.71 -7.89
N PRO A 370 23.37 -3.68 -8.70
CA PRO A 370 23.83 -3.42 -10.07
C PRO A 370 22.66 -3.13 -11.01
N ILE A 371 22.42 -1.85 -11.34
CA ILE A 371 21.31 -1.40 -12.19
C ILE A 371 21.85 -0.80 -13.49
N PHE A 372 21.39 -1.31 -14.63
CA PHE A 372 21.63 -0.74 -15.95
C PHE A 372 20.39 0.03 -16.40
N TYR A 373 20.50 1.36 -16.44
CA TYR A 373 19.45 2.26 -16.90
C TYR A 373 19.40 2.37 -18.42
N GLU A 374 18.26 2.86 -18.93
CA GLU A 374 18.01 3.03 -20.36
C GLU A 374 18.18 1.71 -21.15
N LYS A 375 17.86 0.60 -20.50
CA LYS A 375 17.84 -0.76 -21.08
C LYS A 375 16.41 -1.24 -21.22
N THR A 376 15.73 -0.76 -22.25
CA THR A 376 14.40 -1.24 -22.61
C THR A 376 14.51 -2.66 -23.17
N VAL A 377 14.16 -3.64 -22.35
CA VAL A 377 14.06 -5.04 -22.75
C VAL A 377 12.95 -5.19 -23.80
N ASN A 378 13.27 -5.86 -24.91
CA ASN A 378 12.35 -6.10 -26.01
C ASN A 378 12.15 -7.60 -26.30
N THR A 379 13.07 -8.46 -25.88
CA THR A 379 12.94 -9.92 -26.01
C THR A 379 13.47 -10.62 -24.77
N ILE A 380 12.76 -11.66 -24.33
CA ILE A 380 13.18 -12.59 -23.27
C ILE A 380 13.11 -14.01 -23.83
N ARG A 381 14.28 -14.62 -24.00
CA ARG A 381 14.42 -16.05 -24.32
C ARG A 381 14.62 -16.84 -23.04
N TYR A 382 13.93 -17.95 -22.90
CA TYR A 382 14.05 -18.80 -21.71
C TYR A 382 13.91 -20.29 -22.07
N GLY A 383 14.64 -21.13 -21.36
CA GLY A 383 14.62 -22.59 -21.54
C GLY A 383 15.32 -23.33 -20.41
N ASN A 384 15.64 -24.60 -20.64
CA ASN A 384 16.29 -25.45 -19.64
C ASN A 384 17.78 -25.10 -19.41
N GLU A 385 18.38 -24.33 -20.32
CA GLU A 385 19.81 -23.94 -20.28
C GLU A 385 20.00 -22.49 -19.77
N GLY A 386 18.95 -21.87 -19.24
CA GLY A 386 18.98 -20.49 -18.72
C GLY A 386 18.16 -19.52 -19.55
N VAL A 387 18.57 -18.25 -19.52
CA VAL A 387 17.85 -17.13 -20.14
C VAL A 387 18.77 -16.20 -20.94
N GLU A 388 18.23 -15.64 -22.02
CA GLU A 388 18.83 -14.51 -22.74
C GLU A 388 17.84 -13.33 -22.77
N VAL A 389 18.27 -12.18 -22.27
CA VAL A 389 17.46 -10.96 -22.22
C VAL A 389 18.07 -9.93 -23.16
N ILE A 390 17.30 -9.49 -24.15
CA ILE A 390 17.76 -8.56 -25.18
C ILE A 390 17.15 -7.18 -24.90
N ALA A 391 18.03 -6.18 -24.75
CA ALA A 391 17.68 -4.78 -24.53
C ALA A 391 18.40 -3.90 -25.54
N GLY A 392 17.68 -3.49 -26.60
CA GLY A 392 18.28 -2.82 -27.74
C GLY A 392 19.22 -3.74 -28.52
N ASP A 393 20.47 -3.33 -28.67
CA ASP A 393 21.57 -4.06 -29.30
C ASP A 393 22.38 -4.93 -28.32
N GLN A 394 22.04 -4.88 -27.02
CA GLN A 394 22.74 -5.63 -25.98
C GLN A 394 21.98 -6.89 -25.59
N MET A 395 22.74 -7.94 -25.33
CA MET A 395 22.25 -9.22 -24.86
C MET A 395 22.89 -9.54 -23.50
N PHE A 396 22.05 -9.98 -22.56
CA PHE A 396 22.43 -10.37 -21.21
C PHE A 396 22.04 -11.84 -21.00
N GLN A 397 22.95 -12.64 -20.43
CA GLN A 397 22.73 -14.05 -20.12
C GLN A 397 22.77 -14.30 -18.61
N ALA A 398 21.92 -15.19 -18.14
CA ALA A 398 21.85 -15.65 -16.76
C ALA A 398 21.17 -17.01 -16.65
N ASP A 399 21.15 -17.58 -15.45
CA ASP A 399 20.43 -18.83 -15.16
C ASP A 399 18.92 -18.58 -15.08
N MET A 400 18.51 -17.42 -14.59
CA MET A 400 17.11 -17.07 -14.36
C MET A 400 16.78 -15.62 -14.75
N VAL A 401 15.51 -15.38 -15.08
CA VAL A 401 14.95 -14.04 -15.27
C VAL A 401 13.77 -13.81 -14.34
N LEU A 402 13.74 -12.66 -13.67
CA LEU A 402 12.59 -12.17 -12.93
C LEU A 402 11.99 -10.95 -13.64
N CYS A 403 10.84 -11.15 -14.27
CA CYS A 403 10.15 -10.09 -15.00
C CYS A 403 9.19 -9.31 -14.09
N THR A 404 9.52 -8.05 -13.77
CA THR A 404 8.71 -7.18 -12.89
C THR A 404 8.06 -6.00 -13.62
N VAL A 405 7.97 -6.07 -14.95
CA VAL A 405 7.36 -5.02 -15.76
C VAL A 405 5.89 -4.83 -15.39
N PRO A 406 5.36 -3.59 -15.47
CA PRO A 406 3.94 -3.35 -15.20
C PRO A 406 3.03 -4.16 -16.12
N LEU A 407 1.84 -4.56 -15.63
CA LEU A 407 0.84 -5.27 -16.43
C LEU A 407 0.51 -4.52 -17.74
N GLY A 408 0.45 -3.19 -17.72
CA GLY A 408 0.27 -2.40 -18.94
C GLY A 408 1.32 -2.68 -20.02
N VAL A 409 2.60 -2.88 -19.65
CA VAL A 409 3.66 -3.23 -20.62
C VAL A 409 3.43 -4.62 -21.23
N LEU A 410 2.96 -5.58 -20.44
CA LEU A 410 2.62 -6.92 -20.93
C LEU A 410 1.41 -6.89 -21.87
N LYS A 411 0.40 -6.06 -21.57
CA LYS A 411 -0.79 -5.87 -22.43
C LYS A 411 -0.45 -5.24 -23.77
N GLU A 412 0.50 -4.31 -23.80
CA GLU A 412 1.00 -3.71 -25.04
C GLU A 412 1.86 -4.68 -25.90
N LYS A 413 2.20 -5.86 -25.36
CA LYS A 413 2.98 -6.90 -26.07
C LYS A 413 4.32 -6.38 -26.65
N THR A 414 4.92 -5.41 -25.96
CA THR A 414 6.20 -4.79 -26.36
C THR A 414 7.41 -5.66 -26.09
N ILE A 415 7.27 -6.69 -25.25
CA ILE A 415 8.30 -7.68 -24.95
C ILE A 415 7.91 -8.99 -25.61
N LYS A 416 8.75 -9.50 -26.51
CA LYS A 416 8.62 -10.82 -27.11
C LYS A 416 9.15 -11.88 -26.15
N PHE A 417 8.34 -12.90 -25.87
CA PHE A 417 8.75 -14.07 -25.09
C PHE A 417 9.03 -15.23 -26.03
N GLU A 418 10.17 -15.90 -25.86
CA GLU A 418 10.62 -17.03 -26.68
C GLU A 418 11.06 -18.20 -25.78
N PRO A 419 10.28 -19.31 -25.69
CA PRO A 419 8.99 -19.54 -26.35
C PRO A 419 7.90 -18.60 -25.84
N GLU A 420 6.76 -18.56 -26.54
CA GLU A 420 5.62 -17.75 -26.11
C GLU A 420 5.14 -18.14 -24.70
N LEU A 421 4.60 -17.15 -23.97
CA LEU A 421 4.02 -17.40 -22.66
C LEU A 421 2.85 -18.39 -22.78
N PRO A 422 2.68 -19.32 -21.81
CA PRO A 422 1.56 -20.26 -21.83
C PRO A 422 0.22 -19.54 -21.95
N GLN A 423 -0.72 -20.11 -22.72
CA GLN A 423 -1.99 -19.45 -23.02
C GLN A 423 -2.81 -19.07 -21.77
N ARG A 424 -2.70 -19.86 -20.69
CA ARG A 424 -3.31 -19.50 -19.38
C ARG A 424 -2.80 -18.16 -18.83
N LYS A 425 -1.53 -17.83 -19.05
CA LYS A 425 -0.90 -16.58 -18.61
C LYS A 425 -1.30 -15.42 -19.52
N VAL A 426 -1.30 -15.63 -20.84
CA VAL A 426 -1.78 -14.63 -21.81
C VAL A 426 -3.24 -14.26 -21.53
N ALA A 427 -4.11 -15.25 -21.35
CA ALA A 427 -5.52 -15.01 -21.04
C ALA A 427 -5.72 -14.29 -19.69
N ALA A 428 -4.84 -14.49 -18.71
CA ALA A 428 -4.87 -13.74 -17.46
C ALA A 428 -4.42 -12.28 -17.65
N ILE A 429 -3.37 -12.05 -18.43
CA ILE A 429 -2.93 -10.70 -18.82
C ILE A 429 -4.07 -9.95 -19.52
N ASP A 430 -4.79 -10.61 -20.43
CA ASP A 430 -5.89 -10.00 -21.17
C ASP A 430 -7.08 -9.64 -20.26
N ARG A 431 -7.48 -10.53 -19.35
CA ARG A 431 -8.64 -10.32 -18.45
C ARG A 431 -8.41 -9.28 -17.35
N LEU A 432 -7.21 -9.19 -16.78
CA LEU A 432 -6.95 -8.28 -15.66
C LEU A 432 -7.07 -6.82 -16.11
N GLY A 433 -7.71 -5.99 -15.30
CA GLY A 433 -7.76 -4.54 -15.51
C GLY A 433 -6.41 -3.87 -15.21
N PHE A 434 -6.08 -2.80 -15.94
CA PHE A 434 -4.92 -1.94 -15.62
C PHE A 434 -5.37 -0.49 -15.64
N GLY A 435 -5.48 0.08 -14.44
CA GLY A 435 -6.07 1.39 -14.20
C GLY A 435 -5.21 2.58 -14.66
N LEU A 436 -5.82 3.76 -14.59
CA LEU A 436 -5.22 5.07 -14.87
C LEU A 436 -5.67 6.08 -13.82
N LEU A 437 -4.70 6.80 -13.27
CA LEU A 437 -4.89 7.90 -12.33
C LEU A 437 -3.81 8.94 -12.59
N ASN A 438 -4.19 10.21 -12.64
CA ASN A 438 -3.26 11.32 -12.87
C ASN A 438 -3.24 12.31 -11.72
N LYS A 439 -2.12 13.03 -11.60
CA LYS A 439 -1.92 14.11 -10.63
C LYS A 439 -1.44 15.37 -11.32
N VAL A 440 -1.96 16.52 -10.91
CA VAL A 440 -1.38 17.83 -11.23
C VAL A 440 -0.67 18.36 -9.99
N ALA A 441 0.65 18.31 -10.02
CA ALA A 441 1.52 18.80 -8.96
C ALA A 441 1.81 20.30 -9.11
N MET A 442 1.57 21.06 -8.05
CA MET A 442 1.75 22.51 -8.04
C MET A 442 2.55 22.94 -6.82
N VAL A 443 3.64 23.67 -7.04
CA VAL A 443 4.43 24.32 -5.98
C VAL A 443 4.08 25.80 -5.96
N PHE A 444 3.60 26.28 -4.83
CA PHE A 444 3.21 27.68 -4.63
C PHE A 444 4.28 28.47 -3.87
N PRO A 445 4.17 29.81 -3.79
CA PRO A 445 5.06 30.62 -2.94
C PRO A 445 4.76 30.53 -1.44
N TYR A 446 3.52 30.20 -1.05
CA TYR A 446 3.10 30.04 0.35
C TYR A 446 1.87 29.12 0.44
N VAL A 447 1.61 28.59 1.64
CA VAL A 447 0.42 27.77 1.93
C VAL A 447 -0.79 28.70 2.08
N PHE A 448 -1.72 28.66 1.12
CA PHE A 448 -2.94 29.47 1.19
C PHE A 448 -4.18 28.66 1.60
N TRP A 449 -4.09 27.33 1.68
CA TRP A 449 -5.20 26.41 1.93
C TRP A 449 -5.34 25.97 3.40
N GLY A 450 -4.52 26.51 4.29
CA GLY A 450 -4.48 26.17 5.71
C GLY A 450 -3.49 25.04 6.03
N GLU A 451 -2.96 25.07 7.26
CA GLU A 451 -1.92 24.14 7.73
C GLU A 451 -2.50 22.91 8.47
N GLU A 452 -3.80 22.97 8.79
CA GLU A 452 -4.52 21.94 9.55
C GLU A 452 -5.21 20.90 8.66
N LEU A 453 -5.13 21.06 7.33
CA LEU A 453 -5.78 20.20 6.35
C LEU A 453 -4.74 19.53 5.46
N ASP A 454 -4.86 18.21 5.33
CA ASP A 454 -4.09 17.43 4.36
C ASP A 454 -4.88 17.22 3.06
N THR A 455 -6.21 17.34 3.11
CA THR A 455 -7.09 17.13 1.96
C THR A 455 -8.25 18.11 1.93
N PHE A 456 -8.78 18.35 0.73
CA PHE A 456 -10.11 18.92 0.50
C PHE A 456 -10.64 18.48 -0.87
N GLY A 457 -11.96 18.39 -0.99
CA GLY A 457 -12.64 17.97 -2.22
C GLY A 457 -13.37 19.11 -2.92
N CYS A 458 -13.52 18.99 -4.23
CA CYS A 458 -14.33 19.87 -5.06
C CYS A 458 -15.35 19.05 -5.85
N LEU A 459 -16.62 19.44 -5.75
CA LEU A 459 -17.70 18.83 -6.53
C LEU A 459 -17.63 19.30 -7.99
N ASN A 460 -18.19 18.50 -8.88
CA ASN A 460 -18.32 18.81 -10.30
C ASN A 460 -19.80 18.74 -10.71
N GLU A 461 -20.27 19.70 -11.52
CA GLU A 461 -21.65 19.77 -12.01
C GLU A 461 -22.00 18.62 -12.98
N GLN A 462 -20.99 18.09 -13.70
CA GLN A 462 -21.17 17.08 -14.73
C GLN A 462 -20.66 15.73 -14.23
N SER A 463 -21.53 14.71 -14.19
CA SER A 463 -21.16 13.35 -13.76
C SER A 463 -20.00 12.76 -14.58
N SER A 464 -19.93 13.05 -15.89
CA SER A 464 -18.82 12.59 -16.76
C SER A 464 -17.47 13.21 -16.42
N LYS A 465 -17.45 14.29 -15.64
CA LYS A 465 -16.25 14.97 -15.15
C LYS A 465 -16.07 14.83 -13.64
N ARG A 466 -16.82 13.94 -12.98
CA ARG A 466 -16.81 13.81 -11.52
C ARG A 466 -15.41 13.62 -10.93
N GLY A 467 -14.52 12.93 -11.64
CA GLY A 467 -13.14 12.68 -11.24
C GLY A 467 -12.14 13.76 -11.62
N GLU A 468 -12.55 14.85 -12.26
CA GLU A 468 -11.65 15.93 -12.67
C GLU A 468 -11.38 16.90 -11.52
N PHE A 469 -10.12 16.97 -11.06
CA PHE A 469 -9.67 17.85 -9.96
C PHE A 469 -10.56 17.76 -8.72
N PHE A 470 -11.11 16.57 -8.46
CA PHE A 470 -12.15 16.36 -7.46
C PHE A 470 -11.59 16.32 -6.03
N LEU A 471 -10.30 16.00 -5.87
CA LEU A 471 -9.62 15.86 -4.60
C LEU A 471 -8.22 16.49 -4.67
N PHE A 472 -7.91 17.32 -3.68
CA PHE A 472 -6.63 17.97 -3.53
C PHE A 472 -5.95 17.45 -2.27
N TYR A 473 -4.65 17.18 -2.38
CA TYR A 473 -3.81 16.85 -1.24
C TYR A 473 -2.77 17.95 -0.99
N GLY A 474 -2.71 18.45 0.24
CA GLY A 474 -1.66 19.31 0.74
C GLY A 474 -0.46 18.52 1.23
N TYR A 475 0.70 18.75 0.64
CA TYR A 475 1.96 18.04 0.99
C TYR A 475 2.90 18.93 1.81
N HIS A 476 2.45 20.12 2.24
CA HIS A 476 3.28 21.12 2.91
C HIS A 476 3.91 20.63 4.23
N THR A 477 3.31 19.63 4.90
CA THR A 477 3.85 19.01 6.13
C THR A 477 5.04 18.08 5.87
N VAL A 478 5.16 17.51 4.66
CA VAL A 478 6.13 16.43 4.36
C VAL A 478 7.07 16.73 3.21
N SER A 479 6.68 17.59 2.27
CA SER A 479 7.45 17.84 1.04
C SER A 479 8.61 18.81 1.23
N GLY A 480 8.60 19.61 2.30
CA GLY A 480 9.56 20.70 2.51
C GLY A 480 9.21 22.00 1.78
N GLY A 481 8.01 22.11 1.19
CA GLY A 481 7.52 23.35 0.59
C GLY A 481 5.99 23.39 0.38
N PRO A 482 5.42 24.52 -0.05
CA PRO A 482 3.97 24.66 -0.23
C PRO A 482 3.48 23.95 -1.49
N VAL A 483 3.14 22.67 -1.36
CA VAL A 483 2.74 21.79 -2.46
C VAL A 483 1.27 21.39 -2.35
N LEU A 484 0.53 21.51 -3.46
CA LEU A 484 -0.76 20.86 -3.67
C LEU A 484 -0.70 19.90 -4.86
N ASN A 485 -1.29 18.72 -4.68
CA ASN A 485 -1.54 17.76 -5.76
C ASN A 485 -3.04 17.66 -6.00
N ALA A 486 -3.49 17.99 -7.21
CA ALA A 486 -4.87 17.78 -7.64
C ALA A 486 -5.00 16.43 -8.33
N LEU A 487 -5.98 15.62 -7.95
CA LEU A 487 -6.19 14.29 -8.50
C LEU A 487 -7.17 14.29 -9.67
N VAL A 488 -6.91 13.43 -10.64
CA VAL A 488 -7.78 13.20 -11.80
C VAL A 488 -8.01 11.71 -11.97
N ALA A 489 -9.25 11.26 -11.75
CA ALA A 489 -9.66 9.85 -11.69
C ALA A 489 -10.80 9.51 -12.67
N GLY A 490 -11.10 8.21 -12.80
CA GLY A 490 -12.21 7.72 -13.63
C GLY A 490 -12.06 8.10 -15.11
N GLU A 491 -13.19 8.39 -15.78
CA GLU A 491 -13.20 8.79 -17.20
C GLU A 491 -12.43 10.09 -17.47
N ALA A 492 -12.40 11.00 -16.49
CA ALA A 492 -11.65 12.25 -16.60
C ALA A 492 -10.15 12.00 -16.79
N ALA A 493 -9.59 10.95 -16.16
CA ALA A 493 -8.17 10.61 -16.30
C ALA A 493 -7.79 10.19 -17.73
N LYS A 494 -8.70 9.50 -18.44
CA LYS A 494 -8.51 9.10 -19.84
C LYS A 494 -8.49 10.32 -20.76
N THR A 495 -9.43 11.25 -20.55
CA THR A 495 -9.50 12.49 -21.34
C THR A 495 -8.33 13.43 -21.04
N PHE A 496 -7.88 13.46 -19.78
CA PHE A 496 -6.77 14.28 -19.30
C PHE A 496 -5.46 14.04 -20.07
N GLU A 497 -5.12 12.79 -20.38
CA GLU A 497 -3.89 12.42 -21.12
C GLU A 497 -3.82 13.01 -22.54
N SER A 498 -4.96 13.39 -23.12
CA SER A 498 -5.04 13.97 -24.46
C SER A 498 -5.10 15.50 -24.47
N MET A 499 -5.07 16.15 -23.30
CA MET A 499 -5.18 17.61 -23.18
C MET A 499 -3.81 18.28 -23.04
N ASP A 500 -3.71 19.53 -23.49
CA ASP A 500 -2.50 20.33 -23.31
C ASP A 500 -2.24 20.63 -21.81
N PRO A 501 -1.03 20.37 -21.27
CA PRO A 501 -0.73 20.60 -19.86
C PRO A 501 -0.93 22.05 -19.39
N SER A 502 -0.70 23.05 -20.24
CA SER A 502 -0.89 24.45 -19.85
C SER A 502 -2.37 24.77 -19.66
N PHE A 503 -3.24 24.19 -20.50
CA PHE A 503 -4.68 24.29 -20.35
C PHE A 503 -5.17 23.62 -19.07
N LEU A 504 -4.66 22.42 -18.76
CA LEU A 504 -4.98 21.70 -17.52
C LEU A 504 -4.57 22.50 -16.28
N LEU A 505 -3.37 23.10 -16.30
CA LEU A 505 -2.90 23.99 -15.24
C LEU A 505 -3.82 25.21 -15.06
N HIS A 506 -4.23 25.85 -16.15
CA HIS A 506 -5.18 26.96 -16.10
C HIS A 506 -6.52 26.55 -15.48
N ARG A 507 -7.03 25.36 -15.82
CA ARG A 507 -8.29 24.84 -15.30
C ARG A 507 -8.22 24.55 -13.79
N VAL A 508 -7.20 23.84 -13.33
CA VAL A 508 -7.05 23.55 -11.89
C VAL A 508 -6.84 24.84 -11.08
N LEU A 509 -6.09 25.82 -11.60
CA LEU A 509 -5.94 27.11 -10.95
C LEU A 509 -7.24 27.91 -10.88
N ASN A 510 -8.13 27.77 -11.87
CA ASN A 510 -9.46 28.39 -11.82
C ASN A 510 -10.35 27.75 -10.75
N VAL A 511 -10.30 26.42 -10.58
CA VAL A 511 -10.98 25.73 -9.46
C VAL A 511 -10.48 26.30 -8.12
N LEU A 512 -9.17 26.36 -7.92
CA LEU A 512 -8.57 26.89 -6.68
C LEU A 512 -8.90 28.38 -6.43
N ARG A 513 -9.03 29.19 -7.49
CA ARG A 513 -9.44 30.60 -7.37
C ARG A 513 -10.91 30.75 -7.02
N GLY A 514 -11.76 29.86 -7.51
CA GLY A 514 -13.20 29.84 -7.25
C GLY A 514 -13.50 29.55 -5.77
N THR A 515 -12.69 28.73 -5.11
CA THR A 515 -12.89 28.32 -3.72
C THR A 515 -12.47 29.40 -2.71
N LYS A 516 -13.28 30.47 -2.59
CA LYS A 516 -13.02 31.67 -1.77
C LYS A 516 -12.66 31.38 -0.31
N HIS A 517 -13.21 30.31 0.28
CA HIS A 517 -12.94 29.94 1.67
C HIS A 517 -11.53 29.36 1.91
N ILE A 518 -10.92 28.77 0.88
CA ILE A 518 -9.56 28.26 0.95
C ILE A 518 -8.60 29.43 1.14
N GLN A 519 -8.72 30.49 0.32
CA GLN A 519 -7.86 31.69 0.37
C GLN A 519 -7.93 32.47 1.70
N GLY A 520 -9.02 32.34 2.46
CA GLY A 520 -9.25 33.08 3.70
C GLY A 520 -8.31 32.70 4.85
N HIS A 521 -7.70 31.51 4.82
CA HIS A 521 -6.82 31.04 5.90
C HIS A 521 -5.44 31.73 5.89
N GLY A 522 -5.01 32.26 4.73
CA GLY A 522 -3.73 32.96 4.60
C GLY A 522 -3.78 34.48 4.85
N ARG A 523 -4.96 35.12 4.77
CA ARG A 523 -5.10 36.58 4.90
C ARG A 523 -5.20 37.09 6.34
N ALA A 524 -5.33 36.21 7.33
CA ALA A 524 -5.39 36.60 8.75
C ALA A 524 -4.02 36.75 9.43
N ARG A 525 -2.90 36.57 8.69
CA ARG A 525 -1.53 36.65 9.21
C ARG A 525 -0.58 37.50 8.34
N GLN A 526 -1.08 38.60 7.78
CA GLN A 526 -0.23 39.69 7.25
C GLN A 526 -0.53 40.98 7.98
#